data_AF-A0A7V6GLK7-F1
#
_entry.id   AF-A0A7V6GLK7-F1
#
_cell.length_a   1.000
_cell.length_b   1.000
_cell.length_c   1.000
_cell.angle_alpha   90.00
_cell.angle_beta   90.00
_cell.angle_gamma   90.00
#
_symmetry.space_group_name_H-M   'P 1'
#
loop_
_entity.id
_entity.type
_entity.pdbx_description
1 polymer ?
#
loop_
_entity_poly.entity_id
_entity_poly.type
_entity_poly.pdbx_seq_one_letter_code
_entity_poly.pdbx_strand_id
1 'polypeptide(L)' 'MKKFEVIGKWIKHGSKVLVLGCGEGELINYLQKKSDARVFGLDIDEKRFLRLFQKDCP' A
#
# COMPACT_ATOMS: atom_id res chain seq x y z
N MET A 1 8.05 -4.98 -18.46
CA MET A 1 8.20 -3.91 -17.45
C MET A 1 7.45 -4.31 -16.19
N LYS A 2 8.04 -4.27 -14.99
CA LYS A 2 7.33 -4.69 -13.77
C LYS A 2 6.25 -3.64 -13.42
N LYS A 3 4.99 -4.09 -13.29
CA LYS A 3 3.74 -3.31 -13.16
C LYS A 3 3.81 -2.05 -12.28
N PHE A 4 4.57 -2.06 -11.18
CA PHE A 4 4.61 -0.98 -10.17
C PHE A 4 5.97 -0.28 -10.03
N GLU A 5 6.93 -0.56 -10.91
CA GLU A 5 8.32 -0.12 -10.73
C GLU A 5 8.48 1.40 -10.73
N VAL A 6 7.71 2.12 -11.55
CA VAL A 6 7.73 3.58 -11.61
C VAL A 6 7.26 4.19 -10.29
N ILE A 7 6.14 3.70 -9.76
CA ILE A 7 5.56 4.15 -8.49
C ILE A 7 6.54 3.85 -7.34
N GLY A 8 7.16 2.67 -7.34
CA GLY A 8 8.15 2.28 -6.32
C GLY A 8 9.38 3.20 -6.26
N LYS A 9 9.75 3.87 -7.36
CA LYS A 9 10.86 4.83 -7.38
C LYS A 9 10.52 6.17 -6.73
N TRP A 10 9.24 6.50 -6.62
CA TRP A 10 8.78 7.76 -6.00
C TRP A 10 8.68 7.66 -4.48
N ILE A 11 8.53 6.45 -3.94
CA ILE A 11 8.33 6.24 -2.51
C ILE A 11 9.68 6.14 -1.79
N LYS A 12 9.93 7.07 -0.88
CA LYS A 12 11.11 7.05 -0.01
C LYS A 12 10.99 5.95 1.03
N HIS A 13 12.13 5.41 1.47
CA HIS A 13 12.17 4.39 2.51
C HIS A 13 11.46 4.86 3.81
N GLY A 14 10.68 3.98 4.45
CA GLY A 14 9.97 4.28 5.69
C GLY A 14 8.78 5.25 5.57
N SER A 15 8.38 5.63 4.35
CA SER A 15 7.26 6.55 4.12
C SER A 15 5.93 6.00 4.65
N LYS A 16 5.00 6.90 4.98
CA LYS A 16 3.57 6.55 5.14
C LYS A 16 2.86 6.80 3.81
N VAL A 17 2.16 5.81 3.27
CA VAL A 17 1.51 5.87 1.95
C VAL A 17 0.04 5.48 2.06
N LEU A 18 -0.85 6.26 1.45
CA LEU A 18 -2.26 5.91 1.30
C LEU A 18 -2.53 5.52 -0.17
N VAL A 19 -3.05 4.32 -0.38
CA VAL A 19 -3.45 3.81 -1.70
C VAL A 19 -4.98 3.86 -1.80
N LEU A 20 -5.47 4.69 -2.71
CA LEU A 20 -6.89 4.77 -3.05
C LEU A 20 -7.18 3.80 -4.20
N GLY A 21 -8.26 3.03 -4.10
CA GLY A 21 -8.56 1.94 -5.02
C GLY A 21 -7.54 0.80 -4.88
N CYS A 22 -7.34 0.32 -3.64
CA CYS A 22 -6.31 -0.66 -3.37
C CYS A 22 -6.60 -2.07 -3.95
N GLY A 23 -7.85 -2.36 -4.34
CA GLY A 23 -8.27 -3.64 -4.88
C GLY A 23 -7.84 -4.79 -3.97
N GLU A 24 -7.15 -5.78 -4.54
CA GLU A 24 -6.62 -6.93 -3.80
C GLU A 24 -5.27 -6.67 -3.08
N GLY A 25 -4.78 -5.42 -3.09
CA GLY A 25 -3.60 -5.03 -2.31
C GLY A 25 -2.25 -5.35 -2.97
N GLU A 26 -2.20 -5.68 -4.26
CA GLU A 26 -0.94 -5.96 -4.97
C GLU A 26 0.07 -4.81 -4.88
N LEU A 27 -0.38 -3.56 -5.05
CA LEU A 27 0.48 -2.38 -4.96
C LEU A 27 0.94 -2.16 -3.51
N ILE A 28 0.09 -2.43 -2.53
CA ILE A 28 0.43 -2.33 -1.11
C ILE A 28 1.55 -3.30 -0.78
N ASN A 29 1.37 -4.58 -1.14
CA ASN A 29 2.37 -5.63 -0.93
C ASN A 29 3.70 -5.30 -1.63
N TYR A 30 3.64 -4.73 -2.83
CA TYR A 30 4.82 -4.29 -3.55
C TYR A 30 5.57 -3.16 -2.81
N LEU A 31 4.86 -2.12 -2.36
CA LEU A 31 5.47 -0.96 -1.70
C LEU A 31 6.02 -1.29 -0.32
N GLN A 32 5.32 -2.11 0.48
CA GLN A 32 5.82 -2.59 1.78
C GLN A 32 7.15 -3.34 1.59
N LYS A 33 7.22 -4.28 0.64
CA LYS A 33 8.45 -5.05 0.38
C LYS A 33 9.59 -4.22 -0.20
N LYS A 34 9.28 -3.26 -1.08
CA LYS A 34 10.31 -2.51 -1.82
C LYS A 34 10.90 -1.36 -1.02
N SER A 35 10.08 -0.70 -0.18
CA SER A 35 10.42 0.56 0.45
C SER A 35 10.30 0.55 1.98
N ASP A 36 9.90 -0.57 2.59
CA ASP A 36 9.60 -0.64 4.03
C ASP A 36 8.61 0.45 4.47
N ALA A 37 7.73 0.83 3.55
CA ALA A 37 6.74 1.86 3.79
C ALA A 37 5.59 1.29 4.62
N ARG A 38 5.01 2.14 5.48
CA ARG A 38 3.72 1.88 6.12
C ARG A 38 2.62 2.28 5.15
N VAL A 39 1.93 1.30 4.59
CA VAL A 39 0.98 1.51 3.50
C VAL A 39 -0.43 1.18 3.95
N PHE A 40 -1.34 2.11 3.72
CA PHE A 40 -2.78 2.00 4.01
C PHE A 40 -3.55 1.86 2.69
N GLY A 41 -4.57 1.01 2.69
CA GLY A 41 -5.45 0.79 1.54
C GLY A 41 -6.86 1.24 1.83
N LEU A 42 -7.45 2.01 0.91
CA LEU A 42 -8.86 2.36 0.89
C LEU A 42 -9.45 1.90 -0.43
N ASP A 43 -10.59 1.19 -0.37
CA ASP A 43 -11.37 0.81 -1.55
C ASP A 43 -12.82 1.26 -1.36
N ILE A 44 -13.52 1.52 -2.47
CA ILE A 44 -14.93 1.91 -2.45
C ILE A 44 -15.84 0.69 -2.20
N ASP A 45 -15.36 -0.51 -2.52
CA ASP A 45 -16.05 -1.74 -2.18
C ASP A 45 -15.88 -2.04 -0.69
N GLU A 46 -16.95 -1.88 0.08
CA GLU A 46 -16.98 -2.14 1.53
C GLU A 46 -16.53 -3.57 1.89
N LYS A 47 -16.71 -4.56 1.00
CA LYS A 47 -16.23 -5.93 1.22
C LYS A 47 -14.71 -6.07 1.06
N ARG A 48 -14.07 -5.06 0.46
CA ARG A 48 -12.61 -4.93 0.29
C ARG A 48 -12.03 -3.85 1.20
N PHE A 49 -12.87 -3.23 2.04
CA PHE A 49 -12.47 -2.21 2.99
C PHE A 49 -11.54 -2.81 4.05
N LEU A 50 -10.32 -2.29 4.07
CA LEU A 50 -9.31 -2.42 5.13
C LEU A 50 -8.87 -3.85 5.49
N ARG A 51 -7.96 -4.38 4.67
CA ARG A 51 -7.21 -5.61 4.97
C ARG A 51 -5.88 -5.42 5.72
N LEU A 52 -5.55 -4.22 6.23
CA LEU A 52 -4.25 -3.98 6.90
C LEU A 52 -4.31 -2.99 8.07
N PHE A 53 -5.02 -3.38 9.13
CA PHE A 53 -4.76 -2.89 10.49
C PHE A 53 -4.14 -4.02 11.33
N GLN A 54 -2.84 -4.27 11.20
CA GLN A 54 -2.07 -4.98 12.23
C GLN A 54 -0.64 -4.48 12.28
N LYS A 55 -0.50 -3.25 12.80
CA LYS A 55 0.49 -2.85 13.83
C LYS A 55 0.45 -1.34 13.95
N ASP A 56 0.06 -0.88 15.13
CA ASP A 56 0.23 0.48 15.63
C ASP A 56 -0.69 1.55 15.01
N CYS A 57 -1.99 1.44 15.33
CA CYS A 57 -2.77 2.63 15.64
C CYS A 57 -2.60 2.89 17.14
N PRO A 58 -2.14 4.07 17.60
CA PRO A 58 -2.54 4.53 18.93
C PRO A 58 -4.06 4.72 18.98
#